data_AF-A0AAN7XCI8-F1
#
_entry.id   AF-A0AAN7XCI8-F1
#
_cell.length_a   1.000
_cell.length_b   1.000
_cell.length_c   1.000
_cell.angle_alpha   90.00
_cell.angle_beta   90.00
_cell.angle_gamma   90.00
#
_symmetry.space_group_name_H-M   'P 1'
#
loop_
_entity.id
_entity.type
_entity.pdbx_description
1 polymer ?
#
loop_
_entity_poly.entity_id
_entity_poly.type
_entity_poly.pdbx_seq_one_letter_code
_entity_poly.pdbx_strand_id
1 'polypeptide(L)'
;MATLKKLAQPKPNRLKYPDRHSVYWLDQMPPEKTGSITKIELTPRWSELCRSKTFYSQVTISPEWEVSDAALRAVPSDHLRTLALPHAPAVGWQPERSLLTRLNRGTQTAVPTARVCQLAQPKRRPIRENYGPKSKPLPLTHIPYKASAHIELLATPKHDHPKFQGQRSVCWPVSRAARNCSANQRLLELCGPKNRKALFEEYDPYVVSRAARSASPSPRIQQLCLPLPRKCTSN
;
A
#
# COMPACT_ATOMS: atom_id res chain seq x y z
N MET A 1 -59.09 2.07 -8.09
CA MET A 1 -58.51 0.74 -8.40
C MET A 1 -57.30 0.84 -9.35
N ALA A 2 -56.26 1.63 -9.02
CA ALA A 2 -55.07 1.79 -9.89
C ALA A 2 -53.72 1.64 -9.15
N THR A 3 -53.77 1.33 -7.85
CA THR A 3 -52.60 1.34 -6.97
C THR A 3 -51.86 -0.01 -6.94
N LEU A 4 -52.58 -1.13 -6.94
CA LEU A 4 -51.95 -2.47 -6.88
C LEU A 4 -51.23 -2.87 -8.18
N LYS A 5 -51.80 -2.56 -9.35
CA LYS A 5 -51.16 -2.83 -10.65
C LYS A 5 -49.85 -2.06 -10.84
N LYS A 6 -49.73 -0.89 -10.20
CA LYS A 6 -48.53 -0.03 -10.29
C LYS A 6 -47.39 -0.53 -9.40
N LEU A 7 -47.72 -1.14 -8.26
CA LEU A 7 -46.75 -1.76 -7.35
C LEU A 7 -46.27 -3.14 -7.82
N ALA A 8 -47.07 -3.84 -8.63
CA ALA A 8 -46.73 -5.15 -9.18
C ALA A 8 -45.74 -5.09 -10.37
N GLN A 9 -45.36 -3.90 -10.83
CA GLN A 9 -44.38 -3.75 -11.91
C GLN A 9 -42.95 -3.94 -11.35
N PRO A 10 -42.09 -4.73 -12.00
CA PRO A 10 -40.71 -4.89 -11.58
C PRO A 10 -39.99 -3.53 -11.63
N LYS A 11 -39.27 -3.19 -10.57
CA LYS A 11 -38.51 -1.92 -10.51
C LYS A 11 -37.49 -1.88 -11.64
N PRO A 12 -37.41 -0.80 -12.44
CA PRO A 12 -36.45 -0.71 -13.52
C PRO A 12 -35.03 -0.75 -12.96
N ASN A 13 -34.22 -1.71 -13.43
CA ASN A 13 -32.85 -1.87 -12.98
C ASN A 13 -31.96 -0.77 -13.56
N ARG A 14 -31.65 0.25 -12.75
CA ARG A 14 -30.80 1.39 -13.15
C ARG A 14 -29.30 1.16 -12.90
N LEU A 15 -28.90 -0.04 -12.46
CA LEU A 15 -27.50 -0.42 -12.23
C LEU A 15 -26.77 -0.79 -13.53
N LYS A 16 -26.77 0.10 -14.53
CA LYS A 16 -25.95 -0.08 -15.73
C LYS A 16 -24.50 0.38 -15.53
N TYR A 17 -24.19 1.03 -14.40
CA TYR A 17 -22.85 1.50 -14.05
C TYR A 17 -22.61 1.32 -12.54
N PRO A 18 -21.61 0.52 -12.12
CA PRO A 18 -21.47 0.11 -10.72
C PRO A 18 -20.76 1.12 -9.81
N ASP A 19 -20.34 2.28 -10.31
CA ASP A 19 -19.37 3.12 -9.58
C ASP A 19 -19.86 4.53 -9.27
N ARG A 20 -21.06 4.66 -8.70
CA ARG A 20 -21.48 5.90 -8.02
C ARG A 20 -22.30 5.58 -6.78
N HIS A 21 -21.66 5.66 -5.62
CA HIS A 21 -22.36 5.82 -4.34
C HIS A 21 -23.07 7.17 -4.31
N SER A 22 -24.37 7.21 -4.59
CA SER A 22 -25.19 8.43 -4.41
C SER A 22 -26.19 8.24 -3.27
N VAL A 23 -26.01 9.06 -2.23
CA VAL A 23 -26.73 9.09 -0.94
C VAL A 23 -28.15 9.69 -1.04
N TYR A 24 -28.69 9.91 -2.24
CA TYR A 24 -30.02 10.49 -2.43
C TYR A 24 -30.98 9.52 -3.13
N TRP A 25 -32.23 9.51 -2.65
CA TRP A 25 -33.28 8.57 -2.98
C TRP A 25 -33.67 8.66 -4.47
N LEU A 26 -33.61 7.52 -5.16
CA LEU A 26 -33.65 7.36 -6.63
C LEU A 26 -35.06 7.46 -7.27
N ASP A 27 -36.02 8.11 -6.62
CA ASP A 27 -37.39 8.18 -7.15
C ASP A 27 -37.61 9.40 -8.08
N GLN A 28 -36.76 10.42 -8.02
CA GLN A 28 -36.82 11.58 -8.91
C GLN A 28 -35.44 11.93 -9.48
N MET A 29 -35.37 12.20 -10.79
CA MET A 29 -34.14 12.77 -11.37
C MET A 29 -34.04 14.23 -10.95
N PRO A 30 -32.84 14.72 -10.54
CA PRO A 30 -32.66 16.15 -10.34
C PRO A 30 -32.91 16.90 -11.66
N PRO A 31 -33.48 18.12 -11.61
CA PRO A 31 -33.78 18.89 -12.80
C PRO A 31 -32.50 19.20 -13.58
N GLU A 32 -32.54 19.07 -14.90
CA GLU A 32 -31.42 19.43 -15.78
C GLU A 32 -31.17 20.94 -15.70
N LYS A 33 -29.99 21.32 -15.22
CA LYS A 33 -29.56 22.72 -15.15
C LYS A 33 -28.64 23.00 -16.34
N THR A 34 -29.11 23.77 -17.32
CA THR A 34 -28.41 24.14 -18.56
C THR A 34 -27.28 25.18 -18.35
N GLY A 35 -26.59 25.15 -17.21
CA GLY A 35 -25.55 26.13 -16.87
C GLY A 35 -24.29 25.49 -16.31
N SER A 36 -23.16 26.20 -16.41
CA SER A 36 -21.92 25.87 -15.70
C SER A 36 -22.16 26.02 -14.18
N ILE A 37 -22.56 24.93 -13.51
CA ILE A 37 -23.04 24.90 -12.12
C ILE A 37 -21.97 25.21 -11.06
N THR A 38 -20.68 25.16 -11.39
CA THR A 38 -19.62 25.39 -10.40
C THR A 38 -18.61 26.42 -10.89
N LYS A 39 -18.71 27.66 -10.40
CA LYS A 39 -17.52 28.52 -10.29
C LYS A 39 -16.62 27.86 -9.26
N ILE A 40 -15.45 27.38 -9.70
CA ILE A 40 -14.45 26.80 -8.80
C ILE A 40 -13.75 27.98 -8.12
N GLU A 41 -14.35 28.49 -7.04
CA GLU A 41 -13.71 29.46 -6.18
C GLU A 41 -12.81 28.70 -5.20
N LEU A 42 -11.50 28.87 -5.35
CA LEU A 42 -10.54 28.28 -4.42
C LEU A 42 -10.67 29.00 -3.07
N THR A 43 -11.14 28.28 -2.06
CA THR A 43 -11.11 28.78 -0.69
C THR A 43 -9.66 29.10 -0.28
N PRO A 44 -9.44 30.07 0.63
CA PRO A 44 -8.08 30.43 1.09
C PRO A 44 -7.26 29.22 1.57
N ARG A 45 -7.92 28.26 2.23
CA ARG A 45 -7.29 27.02 2.68
C ARG A 45 -6.86 26.11 1.53
N TRP A 46 -7.67 26.03 0.47
CA TRP A 46 -7.33 25.21 -0.70
C TRP A 46 -6.18 25.82 -1.50
N SER A 47 -6.12 27.15 -1.63
CA SER A 47 -4.97 27.79 -2.27
C SER A 47 -3.69 27.60 -1.47
N GLU A 48 -3.79 27.55 -0.13
CA GLU A 48 -2.67 27.25 0.76
C GLU A 48 -2.19 25.79 0.65
N LEU A 49 -3.11 24.83 0.54
CA LEU A 49 -2.79 23.41 0.33
C LEU A 49 -2.19 23.12 -1.06
N CYS A 50 -2.54 23.92 -2.07
CA CYS A 50 -1.95 23.83 -3.40
C CYS A 50 -0.52 24.37 -3.47
N ARG A 51 -0.03 25.06 -2.42
CA ARG A 51 1.37 25.47 -2.35
C ARG A 51 2.23 24.23 -2.15
N SER A 52 3.29 24.10 -2.96
CA SER A 52 4.28 23.04 -2.76
C SER A 52 4.84 23.14 -1.35
N LYS A 53 4.80 22.03 -0.59
CA LYS A 53 5.45 21.98 0.72
C LYS A 53 6.91 22.34 0.53
N THR A 54 7.37 23.39 1.21
CA THR A 54 8.77 23.77 1.24
C THR A 54 9.55 22.60 1.83
N PHE A 55 10.45 22.00 1.05
CA PHE A 55 11.40 21.04 1.58
C PHE A 55 12.20 21.73 2.69
N TYR A 56 12.11 21.19 3.90
CA TYR A 56 12.98 21.62 5.00
C TYR A 56 14.43 21.35 4.54
N SER A 57 15.20 22.42 4.31
CA SER A 57 16.64 22.33 4.01
C SER A 57 17.46 21.88 5.23
N GLN A 58 16.82 21.84 6.39
CA GLN A 58 17.37 21.26 7.59
C GLN A 58 17.31 19.74 7.41
N VAL A 59 18.49 19.13 7.35
CA VAL A 59 18.69 17.70 7.54
C VAL A 59 17.75 17.27 8.65
N THR A 60 16.80 16.39 8.35
CA THR A 60 15.94 15.81 9.37
C THR A 60 16.86 14.96 10.23
N ILE A 61 17.47 15.58 11.24
CA ILE A 61 18.19 14.88 12.29
C ILE A 61 17.13 13.95 12.86
N SER A 62 17.34 12.65 12.69
CA SER A 62 16.43 11.66 13.26
C SER A 62 16.29 11.98 14.74
N PRO A 63 15.08 11.95 15.32
CA PRO A 63 14.90 12.26 16.73
C PRO A 63 15.90 11.47 17.55
N GLU A 64 16.74 12.17 18.31
CA GLU A 64 17.66 11.56 19.26
C GLU A 64 16.80 10.92 20.36
N TRP A 65 16.60 9.61 20.26
CA TRP A 65 15.90 8.86 21.30
C TRP A 65 16.87 8.62 22.45
N GLU A 66 16.55 9.13 23.64
CA GLU A 66 17.30 8.83 24.84
C GLU A 66 17.19 7.31 25.14
N VAL A 67 18.33 6.63 25.07
CA VAL A 67 18.43 5.20 25.37
C VAL A 67 18.57 5.03 26.88
N SER A 68 17.83 4.10 27.47
CA SER A 68 17.92 3.85 28.92
C SER A 68 19.30 3.31 29.33
N ASP A 69 19.76 3.65 30.53
CA ASP A 69 21.01 3.14 31.12
C ASP A 69 21.09 1.61 31.12
N ALA A 70 19.95 0.94 31.30
CA ALA A 70 19.87 -0.53 31.26
C ALA A 70 20.15 -1.09 29.86
N ALA A 71 19.68 -0.41 28.80
CA ALA A 71 19.95 -0.82 27.42
C ALA A 71 21.41 -0.56 27.03
N LEU A 72 22.03 0.52 27.54
CA LEU A 72 23.46 0.79 27.31
C LEU A 72 24.38 -0.24 28.01
N ARG A 73 23.95 -0.80 29.14
CA ARG A 73 24.71 -1.81 29.91
C ARG A 73 24.35 -3.25 29.55
N ALA A 74 23.40 -3.46 28.65
CA ALA A 74 22.96 -4.80 28.27
C ALA A 74 24.06 -5.53 27.49
N VAL A 75 24.53 -6.65 28.02
CA VAL A 75 25.50 -7.51 27.35
C VAL A 75 24.76 -8.56 26.54
N PRO A 76 25.01 -8.68 25.21
CA PRO A 76 24.37 -9.70 24.40
C PRO A 76 24.80 -11.09 24.85
N SER A 77 23.86 -12.05 24.81
CA SER A 77 24.16 -13.47 25.06
C SER A 77 25.11 -14.03 24.00
N ASP A 78 25.80 -15.12 24.31
CA ASP A 78 26.76 -15.75 23.38
C ASP A 78 26.07 -16.14 22.05
N HIS A 79 24.84 -16.64 22.12
CA HIS A 79 24.04 -16.95 20.93
C HIS A 79 23.75 -15.72 20.06
N LEU A 80 23.41 -14.57 20.66
CA LEU A 80 23.21 -13.32 19.92
C LEU A 80 24.51 -12.83 19.27
N ARG A 81 25.67 -13.03 19.93
CA ARG A 81 26.97 -12.72 19.34
C ARG A 81 27.25 -13.60 18.12
N THR A 82 26.92 -14.89 18.19
CA THR A 82 27.05 -15.82 17.05
C THR A 82 26.16 -15.42 15.89
N LEU A 83 24.92 -15.02 16.14
CA LEU A 83 23.99 -14.56 15.10
C LEU A 83 24.35 -13.21 14.48
N ALA A 84 25.02 -12.34 15.25
CA ALA A 84 25.48 -11.04 14.77
C ALA A 84 26.68 -11.14 13.81
N LEU A 85 27.39 -12.27 13.80
CA LEU A 85 28.44 -12.51 12.82
C LEU A 85 27.83 -12.72 11.43
N PRO A 86 28.40 -12.12 10.37
CA PRO A 86 27.93 -12.36 9.02
C PRO A 86 28.07 -13.85 8.68
N HIS A 87 27.08 -14.41 7.99
CA HIS A 87 27.19 -15.77 7.50
C HIS A 87 28.41 -15.92 6.59
N ALA A 88 29.18 -17.00 6.80
CA ALA A 88 30.27 -17.34 5.90
C ALA A 88 29.70 -17.51 4.48
N PRO A 89 30.37 -16.95 3.47
CA PRO A 89 29.92 -17.09 2.10
C PRO A 89 29.95 -18.56 1.70
N ALA A 90 29.02 -18.97 0.82
CA ALA A 90 28.88 -20.37 0.40
C ALA A 90 30.20 -20.93 -0.18
N VAL A 91 30.42 -22.23 -0.06
CA VAL A 91 31.61 -22.89 -0.61
C VAL A 91 31.71 -22.60 -2.12
N GLY A 92 32.82 -21.97 -2.54
CA GLY A 92 33.04 -21.54 -3.92
C GLY A 92 32.57 -20.11 -4.24
N TRP A 93 32.03 -19.37 -3.26
CA TRP A 93 31.80 -17.94 -3.41
C TRP A 93 33.14 -17.23 -3.60
N GLN A 94 33.28 -16.57 -4.72
CA GLN A 94 34.36 -15.63 -4.97
C GLN A 94 33.76 -14.22 -4.99
N PRO A 95 34.44 -13.23 -4.39
CA PRO A 95 34.04 -11.85 -4.59
C PRO A 95 33.97 -11.57 -6.09
N GLU A 96 32.99 -10.78 -6.49
CA GLU A 96 32.84 -10.34 -7.88
C GLU A 96 34.19 -9.77 -8.35
N ARG A 97 34.63 -10.16 -9.57
CA ARG A 97 35.91 -9.74 -10.16
C ARG A 97 36.18 -8.28 -9.77
N SER A 98 37.34 -8.01 -9.15
CA SER A 98 37.74 -6.65 -8.79
C SER A 98 37.46 -5.72 -9.97
N LEU A 99 36.45 -4.87 -9.85
CA LEU A 99 35.78 -4.28 -11.03
C LEU A 99 36.68 -3.38 -11.87
N LEU A 100 37.92 -3.11 -11.46
CA LEU A 100 38.89 -2.39 -12.24
C LEU A 100 40.28 -2.97 -12.00
N THR A 101 40.83 -3.62 -13.01
CA THR A 101 42.29 -3.77 -13.14
C THR A 101 42.93 -2.40 -12.94
N ARG A 102 44.06 -2.32 -12.22
CA ARG A 102 44.81 -1.06 -12.04
C ARG A 102 44.98 -0.37 -13.39
N LEU A 103 44.28 0.75 -13.58
CA LEU A 103 44.32 1.52 -14.83
C LEU A 103 45.77 1.95 -15.10
N ASN A 104 46.21 1.82 -16.36
CA ASN A 104 47.55 2.25 -16.74
C ASN A 104 47.71 3.77 -16.54
N ARG A 105 48.93 4.25 -16.31
CA ARG A 105 49.22 5.68 -16.12
C ARG A 105 48.67 6.52 -17.26
N GLY A 106 48.77 6.04 -18.50
CA GLY A 106 48.24 6.73 -19.69
C GLY A 106 46.72 6.94 -19.66
N THR A 107 45.95 5.99 -19.10
CA THR A 107 44.51 6.17 -18.90
C THR A 107 44.16 7.11 -17.74
N GLN A 108 45.02 7.20 -16.72
CA GLN A 108 44.82 8.12 -15.59
C GLN A 108 45.14 9.58 -15.96
N THR A 109 46.07 9.80 -16.89
CA THR A 109 46.50 11.13 -17.36
C THR A 109 45.87 11.54 -18.68
N ALA A 110 44.93 10.76 -19.22
CA ALA A 110 44.30 11.06 -20.50
C ALA A 110 43.42 12.32 -20.39
N VAL A 111 43.71 13.31 -21.23
CA VAL A 111 42.90 14.53 -21.32
C VAL A 111 41.74 14.28 -22.30
N PRO A 112 40.47 14.53 -21.91
CA PRO A 112 39.34 14.34 -22.80
C PRO A 112 39.40 15.31 -23.99
N THR A 113 39.01 14.83 -25.17
CA THR A 113 38.92 15.67 -26.36
C THR A 113 37.78 16.67 -26.25
N ALA A 114 37.87 17.80 -26.97
CA ALA A 114 36.86 18.86 -26.94
C ALA A 114 35.43 18.35 -27.20
N ARG A 115 35.26 17.35 -28.09
CA ARG A 115 33.98 16.71 -28.37
C ARG A 115 33.43 15.94 -27.16
N VAL A 116 34.28 15.21 -26.43
CA VAL A 116 33.87 14.49 -25.21
C VAL A 116 33.42 15.48 -24.15
N CYS A 117 34.16 16.58 -23.97
CA CYS A 117 33.76 17.66 -23.06
C CYS A 117 32.41 18.29 -23.46
N GLN A 118 32.15 18.51 -24.75
CA GLN A 118 30.85 19.02 -25.24
C GLN A 118 29.70 18.03 -24.99
N LEU A 119 29.92 16.74 -25.23
CA LEU A 119 28.89 15.70 -25.00
C LEU A 119 28.62 15.47 -23.50
N ALA A 120 29.62 15.67 -22.65
CA ALA A 120 29.48 15.59 -21.20
C ALA A 120 28.67 16.77 -20.63
N GLN A 121 28.46 17.85 -21.40
CA GLN A 121 27.61 18.94 -20.95
C GLN A 121 26.15 18.47 -20.87
N PRO A 122 25.44 18.74 -19.75
CA PRO A 122 24.05 18.38 -19.61
C PRO A 122 23.23 19.09 -20.69
N LYS A 123 22.39 18.34 -21.40
CA LYS A 123 21.55 18.87 -22.48
C LYS A 123 20.54 19.86 -21.90
N ARG A 124 20.85 21.16 -21.95
CA ARG A 124 19.97 22.23 -21.49
C ARG A 124 18.78 22.31 -22.44
N ARG A 125 17.63 21.78 -22.01
CA ARG A 125 16.35 22.08 -22.66
C ARG A 125 15.98 23.50 -22.24
N PRO A 126 15.68 24.43 -23.17
CA PRO A 126 15.15 25.73 -22.77
C PRO A 126 13.84 25.45 -22.02
N ILE A 127 13.83 25.80 -20.73
CA ILE A 127 12.59 25.89 -19.95
C ILE A 127 11.82 27.03 -20.59
N ARG A 128 10.86 26.69 -21.47
CA ARG A 128 9.88 27.67 -21.93
C ARG A 128 8.96 27.91 -20.73
N GLU A 129 9.11 29.05 -20.06
CA GLU A 129 8.33 29.47 -18.89
C GLU A 129 6.81 29.59 -19.13
N ASN A 130 6.31 29.31 -20.34
CA ASN A 130 4.90 29.55 -20.69
C ASN A 130 4.22 28.40 -21.45
N TYR A 131 4.46 27.15 -21.06
CA TYR A 131 3.63 26.03 -21.54
C TYR A 131 3.20 25.12 -20.40
N GLY A 132 2.07 25.47 -19.76
CA GLY A 132 1.17 24.43 -19.29
C GLY A 132 0.76 23.55 -20.49
N PRO A 133 0.46 22.26 -20.31
CA PRO A 133 0.04 21.38 -21.40
C PRO A 133 -1.37 21.79 -21.85
N LYS A 134 -1.47 22.81 -22.70
CA LYS A 134 -2.64 23.04 -23.53
C LYS A 134 -2.41 22.28 -24.84
N SER A 135 -2.55 20.96 -24.77
CA SER A 135 -2.81 20.17 -25.98
C SER A 135 -4.17 20.63 -26.50
N LYS A 136 -4.17 21.55 -27.48
CA LYS A 136 -5.33 21.71 -28.33
C LYS A 136 -5.55 20.33 -28.98
N PRO A 137 -6.72 19.68 -28.83
CA PRO A 137 -6.98 18.47 -29.57
C PRO A 137 -7.01 18.85 -31.04
N LEU A 138 -5.94 18.53 -31.75
CA LEU A 138 -5.99 18.51 -33.20
C LEU A 138 -7.05 17.48 -33.59
N PRO A 139 -7.93 17.78 -34.56
CA PRO A 139 -8.89 16.81 -35.04
C PRO A 139 -8.10 15.58 -35.50
N LEU A 140 -8.40 14.43 -34.89
CA LEU A 140 -7.86 13.13 -35.29
C LEU A 140 -8.43 12.80 -36.67
N THR A 141 -7.86 13.38 -37.72
CA THR A 141 -7.97 12.81 -39.05
C THR A 141 -7.18 11.52 -38.98
N HIS A 142 -7.89 10.40 -38.79
CA HIS A 142 -7.32 9.07 -38.97
C HIS A 142 -6.92 8.95 -40.44
N ILE A 143 -5.73 9.42 -40.76
CA ILE A 143 -5.05 9.05 -41.98
C ILE A 143 -4.90 7.52 -41.87
N PRO A 144 -5.40 6.73 -42.83
CA PRO A 144 -5.13 5.31 -42.86
C PRO A 144 -3.63 5.14 -43.10
N TYR A 145 -2.85 5.13 -42.02
CA TYR A 145 -1.42 4.94 -42.06
C TYR A 145 -1.18 3.47 -42.38
N LYS A 146 -0.90 3.18 -43.65
CA LYS A 146 -0.41 1.87 -44.05
C LYS A 146 1.07 1.80 -43.67
N ALA A 147 1.41 0.81 -42.85
CA ALA A 147 2.80 0.54 -42.50
C ALA A 147 3.62 0.31 -43.79
N SER A 148 4.88 0.75 -43.81
CA SER A 148 5.76 0.44 -44.95
C SER A 148 6.02 -1.07 -45.01
N ALA A 149 6.30 -1.60 -46.20
CA ALA A 149 6.62 -3.02 -46.38
C ALA A 149 7.77 -3.50 -45.46
N HIS A 150 8.72 -2.62 -45.14
CA HIS A 150 9.78 -2.92 -44.19
C HIS A 150 9.27 -3.09 -42.75
N ILE A 151 8.33 -2.25 -42.31
CA ILE A 151 7.69 -2.36 -41.00
C ILE A 151 6.87 -3.64 -40.92
N GLU A 152 6.13 -3.98 -41.98
CA GLU A 152 5.38 -5.25 -42.07
C GLU A 152 6.32 -6.46 -41.98
N LEU A 153 7.48 -6.42 -42.66
CA LEU A 153 8.52 -7.45 -42.56
C LEU A 153 9.07 -7.56 -41.13
N LEU A 154 9.43 -6.44 -40.49
CA LEU A 154 9.92 -6.45 -39.11
C LEU A 154 8.86 -6.90 -38.09
N ALA A 155 7.58 -6.70 -38.40
CA ALA A 155 6.46 -7.16 -37.59
C ALA A 155 6.19 -8.67 -37.74
N THR A 156 6.80 -9.34 -38.72
CA THR A 156 6.66 -10.81 -38.83
C THR A 156 7.32 -11.48 -37.62
N PRO A 157 6.59 -12.34 -36.89
CA PRO A 157 7.16 -13.05 -35.76
C PRO A 157 8.26 -14.00 -36.23
N LYS A 158 9.32 -14.14 -35.43
CA LYS A 158 10.39 -15.10 -35.72
C LYS A 158 9.85 -16.52 -35.66
N HIS A 159 10.39 -17.40 -36.50
CA HIS A 159 10.08 -18.82 -36.43
C HIS A 159 10.58 -19.44 -35.12
N ASP A 160 9.84 -20.42 -34.62
CA ASP A 160 10.25 -21.22 -33.48
C ASP A 160 11.52 -22.02 -33.82
N HIS A 161 12.40 -22.18 -32.83
CA HIS A 161 13.61 -22.97 -32.99
C HIS A 161 13.25 -24.44 -33.29
N PRO A 162 13.99 -25.18 -34.14
CA PRO A 162 13.67 -26.58 -34.50
C PRO A 162 13.61 -27.56 -33.32
N LYS A 163 14.17 -27.19 -32.16
CA LYS A 163 14.09 -27.96 -30.90
C LYS A 163 13.08 -27.40 -29.89
N PHE A 164 12.21 -26.47 -30.29
CA PHE A 164 11.20 -25.91 -29.39
C PHE A 164 10.16 -27.00 -29.06
N GLN A 165 10.07 -27.37 -27.79
CA GLN A 165 9.18 -28.45 -27.30
C GLN A 165 7.83 -27.95 -26.79
N GLY A 166 7.48 -26.67 -27.01
CA GLY A 166 6.25 -26.08 -26.50
C GLY A 166 6.21 -25.94 -24.98
N GLN A 167 5.03 -25.64 -24.45
CA GLN A 167 4.81 -25.48 -23.02
C GLN A 167 4.82 -26.85 -22.32
N ARG A 168 5.69 -27.01 -21.31
CA ARG A 168 5.71 -28.20 -20.45
C ARG A 168 4.37 -28.32 -19.71
N SER A 169 3.83 -29.52 -19.59
CA SER A 169 2.62 -29.75 -18.79
C SER A 169 2.86 -29.31 -17.34
N VAL A 170 2.01 -28.42 -16.84
CA VAL A 170 2.14 -27.78 -15.51
C VAL A 170 2.08 -28.81 -14.37
N CYS A 171 1.45 -29.97 -14.62
CA CYS A 171 1.29 -31.02 -13.64
C CYS A 171 2.31 -32.14 -13.87
N TRP A 172 3.13 -32.42 -12.84
CA TRP A 172 3.92 -33.64 -12.78
C TRP A 172 3.00 -34.86 -12.58
N PRO A 173 3.25 -36.00 -13.25
CA PRO A 173 2.44 -37.19 -13.05
C PRO A 173 2.62 -37.73 -11.62
N VAL A 174 1.57 -37.60 -10.80
CA VAL A 174 1.54 -38.18 -9.46
C VAL A 174 1.23 -39.68 -9.57
N SER A 175 2.01 -40.53 -8.89
CA SER A 175 1.81 -41.99 -8.89
C SER A 175 0.45 -42.37 -8.29
N ARG A 176 -0.09 -43.54 -8.68
CA ARG A 176 -1.36 -44.05 -8.11
C ARG A 176 -1.25 -44.26 -6.60
N ALA A 177 -0.11 -44.73 -6.11
CA ALA A 177 0.15 -44.92 -4.70
C ALA A 177 0.05 -43.60 -3.91
N ALA A 178 0.62 -42.52 -4.44
CA ALA A 178 0.54 -41.21 -3.79
C ALA A 178 -0.88 -40.64 -3.80
N ARG A 179 -1.65 -40.83 -4.88
CA ARG A 179 -3.06 -40.39 -4.95
C ARG A 179 -3.98 -41.15 -3.99
N ASN A 180 -3.69 -42.42 -3.77
CA ASN A 180 -4.50 -43.32 -2.96
C ASN A 180 -3.98 -43.45 -1.51
N CYS A 181 -2.96 -42.70 -1.13
CA CYS A 181 -2.41 -42.74 0.22
C CYS A 181 -3.42 -42.13 1.19
N SER A 182 -3.94 -42.94 2.12
CA SER A 182 -4.75 -42.45 3.23
C SER A 182 -3.85 -41.93 4.35
N ALA A 183 -4.31 -40.88 5.04
CA ALA A 183 -3.58 -40.34 6.19
C ALA A 183 -3.64 -41.33 7.38
N ASN A 184 -2.54 -41.45 8.11
CA ASN A 184 -2.48 -42.22 9.36
C ASN A 184 -3.42 -41.58 10.41
N GLN A 185 -3.98 -42.38 11.31
CA GLN A 185 -4.84 -41.93 12.41
C GLN A 185 -4.21 -40.77 13.20
N ARG A 186 -2.91 -40.85 13.52
CA ARG A 186 -2.17 -39.76 14.18
C ARG A 186 -2.17 -38.46 13.38
N LEU A 187 -2.07 -38.53 12.04
CA LEU A 187 -2.14 -37.33 11.19
C LEU A 187 -3.55 -36.74 11.19
N LEU A 188 -4.59 -37.58 11.20
CA LEU A 188 -5.97 -37.11 11.30
C LEU A 188 -6.22 -36.40 12.63
N GLU A 189 -5.72 -36.95 13.74
CA GLU A 189 -5.79 -36.33 15.07
C GLU A 189 -5.05 -34.98 15.12
N LEU A 190 -3.85 -34.90 14.53
CA LEU A 190 -3.07 -33.66 14.48
C LEU A 190 -3.63 -32.61 13.52
N CYS A 191 -4.33 -33.01 12.46
CA CYS A 191 -5.01 -32.10 11.55
C CYS A 191 -6.24 -31.44 12.18
N GLY A 192 -6.77 -32.00 13.28
CA GLY A 192 -7.88 -31.40 14.02
C GLY A 192 -7.48 -30.03 14.60
N PRO A 193 -8.33 -28.99 14.49
CA PRO A 193 -8.07 -27.72 15.16
C PRO A 193 -8.05 -27.94 16.67
N LYS A 194 -7.07 -27.34 17.35
CA LYS A 194 -6.99 -27.37 18.82
C LYS A 194 -8.18 -26.62 19.40
N ASN A 195 -9.08 -27.31 20.12
CA ASN A 195 -10.16 -26.67 20.88
C ASN A 195 -9.55 -25.73 21.93
N ARG A 196 -9.76 -24.43 21.75
CA ARG A 196 -9.42 -23.41 22.76
C ARG A 196 -10.70 -23.07 23.51
N LYS A 197 -10.68 -23.20 24.84
CA LYS A 197 -11.74 -22.63 25.68
C LYS A 197 -11.79 -21.12 25.46
N ALA A 198 -12.99 -20.56 25.33
CA ALA A 198 -13.12 -19.10 25.18
C ALA A 198 -12.67 -18.44 26.49
N LEU A 199 -11.99 -17.30 26.40
CA LEU A 199 -11.49 -16.54 27.56
C LEU A 199 -12.58 -16.17 28.60
N PHE A 200 -13.85 -16.31 28.23
CA PHE A 200 -15.02 -15.95 29.02
C PHE A 200 -15.99 -17.12 29.26
N GLU A 201 -15.62 -18.36 28.89
CA GLU A 201 -16.37 -19.51 29.39
C GLU A 201 -16.28 -19.47 30.93
N GLU A 202 -17.44 -19.31 31.59
CA GLU A 202 -17.62 -19.19 33.05
C GLU A 202 -17.48 -17.77 33.67
N TYR A 203 -17.33 -16.70 32.89
CA TYR A 203 -17.29 -15.32 33.43
C TYR A 203 -18.70 -14.73 33.63
N ASP A 204 -19.14 -14.55 34.88
CA ASP A 204 -20.36 -13.81 35.22
C ASP A 204 -20.05 -12.29 35.31
N PRO A 205 -20.58 -11.46 34.38
CA PRO A 205 -20.28 -10.03 34.33
C PRO A 205 -20.87 -9.24 35.50
N TYR A 206 -21.76 -9.83 36.32
CA TYR A 206 -22.40 -9.16 37.45
C TYR A 206 -21.74 -9.47 38.79
N VAL A 207 -20.72 -10.33 38.83
CA VAL A 207 -19.99 -10.65 40.05
C VAL A 207 -19.02 -9.53 40.41
N VAL A 208 -19.33 -8.82 41.48
CA VAL A 208 -18.44 -7.79 42.04
C VAL A 208 -17.36 -8.44 42.91
N SER A 209 -16.10 -8.11 42.64
CA SER A 209 -14.96 -8.64 43.40
C SER A 209 -15.05 -8.29 44.89
N ARG A 210 -14.49 -9.14 45.77
CA ARG A 210 -14.46 -8.88 47.22
C ARG A 210 -13.73 -7.57 47.54
N ALA A 211 -12.66 -7.27 46.80
CA ALA A 211 -11.89 -6.03 46.91
C ALA A 211 -12.74 -4.79 46.61
N ALA A 212 -13.55 -4.84 45.53
CA ALA A 212 -14.46 -3.75 45.18
C ALA A 212 -15.56 -3.56 46.23
N ARG A 213 -16.09 -4.65 46.81
CA ARG A 213 -17.06 -4.58 47.92
C ARG A 213 -16.49 -3.98 49.20
N SER A 214 -15.21 -4.21 49.48
CA SER A 214 -14.52 -3.65 50.65
C SER A 214 -13.93 -2.26 50.41
N ALA A 215 -13.94 -1.75 49.18
CA ALA A 215 -13.36 -0.47 48.85
C ALA A 215 -14.18 0.66 49.48
N SER A 216 -13.53 1.49 50.29
CA SER A 216 -14.15 2.70 50.86
C SER A 216 -13.82 3.91 49.97
N PRO A 217 -14.79 4.80 49.72
CA PRO A 217 -14.56 6.00 48.92
C PRO A 217 -13.57 6.95 49.60
N SER A 218 -12.81 7.72 48.80
CA SER A 218 -11.89 8.71 49.34
C SER A 218 -12.64 9.85 50.05
N PRO A 219 -12.00 10.56 51.01
CA PRO A 219 -12.66 11.65 51.74
C PRO A 219 -13.26 12.73 50.84
N ARG A 220 -12.62 13.03 49.70
CA ARG A 220 -13.13 14.01 48.74
C ARG A 220 -14.38 13.51 48.01
N ILE A 221 -14.43 12.23 47.67
CA ILE A 221 -15.64 11.63 47.07
C ILE A 221 -16.79 11.67 48.07
N GLN A 222 -16.53 11.34 49.35
CA GLN A 222 -17.53 11.45 50.41
C GLN A 222 -18.08 12.88 50.53
N GLN A 223 -17.22 13.90 50.47
CA GLN A 223 -17.64 15.32 50.47
C GLN A 223 -18.48 15.69 49.24
N LEU A 224 -18.11 15.21 48.05
CA LEU A 224 -18.85 15.50 46.81
C LEU A 224 -20.19 14.75 46.73
N CYS A 225 -20.31 13.61 47.41
CA CYS A 225 -21.56 12.87 47.53
C CYS A 225 -22.58 13.56 48.46
N LEU A 226 -22.16 14.53 49.27
CA LEU A 226 -23.10 15.33 50.05
C LEU A 226 -23.91 16.24 49.11
N PRO A 227 -25.24 16.34 49.31
CA PRO A 227 -26.07 17.22 48.49
C PRO A 227 -25.62 18.67 48.68
N LEU A 228 -25.59 19.42 47.57
CA LEU A 228 -25.22 20.84 47.62
C LEU A 228 -26.19 21.58 48.54
N PRO A 229 -25.71 22.44 49.46
CA PRO A 229 -26.54 23.06 50.48
C PRO A 229 -27.72 23.86 49.90
N ARG A 230 -27.55 24.45 48.72
CA ARG A 230 -28.63 25.16 47.99
C ARG A 230 -29.78 24.27 47.46
N LYS A 231 -29.63 22.95 47.53
CA LYS A 231 -30.62 21.95 47.09
C LYS A 231 -31.25 21.19 48.27
N CYS A 232 -30.81 21.48 49.50
CA CYS A 232 -31.41 20.91 50.69
C CYS A 232 -32.50 21.87 51.18
N THR A 233 -33.77 21.51 51.03
CA THR A 233 -34.87 22.20 51.71
C THR A 233 -34.88 21.75 53.17
N SER A 234 -34.70 22.67 54.12
CA SER A 234 -34.90 22.39 55.54
C SER A 234 -36.39 22.16 55.80
N ASN A 235 -36.74 21.00 56.37
CA ASN A 235 -38.01 20.84 57.06
C ASN A 235 -37.99 21.58 58.39
#